data_AF-A0A8S4G834-F1
#
_entry.id   AF-A0A8S4G834-F1
#
_cell.length_a   1.000
_cell.length_b   1.000
_cell.length_c   1.000
_cell.angle_alpha   90.00
_cell.angle_beta   90.00
_cell.angle_gamma   90.00
#
_symmetry.space_group_name_H-M   'P 1'
#
loop_
_entity.id
_entity.type
_entity.pdbx_description
1 polymer ?
#
loop_
_entity_poly.entity_id
_entity_poly.type
_entity_poly.pdbx_seq_one_letter_code
_entity_poly.pdbx_strand_id
1 'polypeptide(L)'
;MLTPIVDAPVGSPEEHYTKKQWTARNTVERAIGVVKARWRCLLGHRVLYYNPEKAAKIINACVVLHNICNNAHIVNMEEANEELPGALAPADNEVQVELAGGQRNEELQRGEAARAQMVQLLWASR
;
A
#
# COMPACT_ATOMS: atom_id res chain seq x y z
N MET A 1 -11.04 -0.29 0.17
CA MET A 1 -9.75 -0.75 0.75
C MET A 1 -10.05 -1.94 1.65
N LEU A 2 -9.25 -3.02 1.61
CA LEU A 2 -9.41 -4.10 2.58
C LEU A 2 -9.09 -3.56 3.97
N THR A 3 -10.05 -3.63 4.90
CA THR A 3 -9.90 -3.11 6.26
C THR A 3 -9.69 -4.27 7.23
N PRO A 4 -8.69 -4.17 8.13
CA PRO A 4 -8.52 -5.18 9.17
C PRO A 4 -9.71 -5.15 10.12
N ILE A 5 -10.03 -6.32 10.69
CA ILE A 5 -11.01 -6.44 11.76
C ILE A 5 -10.20 -6.39 13.07
N VAL A 6 -10.31 -5.26 13.77
CA VAL A 6 -9.64 -5.02 15.05
C VAL A 6 -10.42 -5.74 16.16
N ASP A 7 -9.71 -6.23 17.18
CA ASP A 7 -10.30 -6.93 18.35
C ASP A 7 -11.10 -8.21 18.02
N ALA A 8 -10.75 -8.89 16.94
CA ALA A 8 -11.29 -10.20 16.63
C ALA A 8 -10.93 -11.23 17.73
N PRO A 9 -11.86 -12.10 18.15
CA PRO A 9 -11.57 -13.14 19.13
C PRO A 9 -10.41 -14.04 18.70
N VAL A 10 -9.57 -14.44 19.65
CA VAL A 10 -8.41 -15.31 19.39
C VAL A 10 -8.88 -16.63 18.78
N GLY A 11 -8.28 -17.03 17.65
CA GLY A 11 -8.63 -18.24 16.93
C GLY A 11 -9.85 -18.12 16.02
N SER A 12 -10.43 -16.92 15.87
CA SER A 12 -11.57 -16.71 14.96
C SER A 12 -11.14 -16.60 13.49
N PRO A 13 -12.07 -16.84 12.54
CA PRO A 13 -11.85 -16.59 11.11
C PRO A 13 -11.38 -15.15 10.81
N GLU A 14 -11.92 -14.18 11.55
CA GLU A 14 -11.60 -12.75 11.41
C GLU A 14 -10.16 -12.46 11.84
N GLU A 15 -9.68 -13.07 12.94
CA GLU A 15 -8.29 -12.95 13.36
C GLU A 15 -7.34 -13.53 12.30
N HIS A 16 -7.70 -14.69 11.72
CA HIS A 16 -6.92 -15.31 10.65
C HIS A 16 -6.85 -14.43 9.40
N TYR A 17 -7.98 -13.88 8.96
CA TYR A 17 -8.05 -12.91 7.87
C TYR A 17 -7.14 -11.70 8.12
N THR A 18 -7.25 -11.07 9.30
CA THR A 18 -6.47 -9.88 9.64
C THR A 18 -4.96 -10.19 9.64
N LYS A 19 -4.53 -11.33 10.18
CA LYS A 19 -3.12 -11.77 10.14
C LYS A 19 -2.60 -11.97 8.72
N LYS A 20 -3.38 -12.62 7.84
CA LYS A 20 -3.04 -12.81 6.42
C LYS A 20 -2.95 -11.47 5.70
N GLN A 21 -3.92 -10.59 5.93
CA GLN A 21 -3.96 -9.25 5.35
C GLN A 21 -2.73 -8.42 5.75
N TRP A 22 -2.38 -8.41 7.05
CA TRP A 22 -1.20 -7.69 7.52
C TRP A 22 0.10 -8.23 6.91
N THR A 23 0.24 -9.54 6.79
CA THR A 23 1.41 -10.17 6.18
C THR A 23 1.55 -9.79 4.71
N ALA A 24 0.44 -9.84 3.96
CA ALA A 24 0.41 -9.43 2.56
C ALA A 24 0.76 -7.94 2.41
N ARG A 25 0.15 -7.06 3.21
CA ARG A 25 0.42 -5.62 3.20
C ARG A 25 1.88 -5.31 3.52
N ASN A 26 2.43 -5.91 4.58
CA ASN A 26 3.83 -5.74 4.98
C ASN A 26 4.79 -6.15 3.85
N THR A 27 4.51 -7.26 3.17
CA THR A 27 5.33 -7.73 2.03
C THR A 27 5.32 -6.72 0.89
N VAL A 28 4.13 -6.24 0.50
CA VAL A 28 3.97 -5.26 -0.59
C VAL A 28 4.63 -3.92 -0.23
N GLU A 29 4.41 -3.40 0.98
CA GLU A 29 4.98 -2.12 1.43
C GLU A 29 6.51 -2.17 1.47
N ARG A 30 7.09 -3.26 1.98
CA ARG A 30 8.55 -3.46 1.97
C ARG A 30 9.09 -3.52 0.55
N ALA A 31 8.44 -4.25 -0.35
CA ALA A 31 8.85 -4.34 -1.76
C ALA A 31 8.81 -2.95 -2.43
N ILE A 32 7.76 -2.17 -2.21
CA ILE A 32 7.66 -0.79 -2.70
C ILE A 32 8.79 0.08 -2.14
N GLY A 33 9.10 -0.05 -0.84
CA GLY A 33 10.21 0.66 -0.20
C GLY A 33 11.55 0.37 -0.86
N VAL A 34 11.87 -0.90 -1.10
CA VAL A 34 13.12 -1.33 -1.76
C VAL A 34 13.22 -0.79 -3.18
N VAL A 35 12.14 -0.85 -3.97
CA VAL A 35 12.13 -0.35 -5.35
C VAL A 35 12.28 1.18 -5.38
N LYS A 36 11.62 1.92 -4.47
CA LYS A 36 11.78 3.38 -4.35
C LYS A 36 13.19 3.78 -3.92
N ALA A 37 13.80 3.03 -3.00
CA ALA A 37 15.17 3.29 -2.55
C ALA A 37 16.18 3.15 -3.70
N ARG A 38 16.00 2.16 -4.59
CA ARG A 38 16.88 1.95 -5.75
C ARG A 38 16.68 3.01 -6.85
N TRP A 39 15.44 3.42 -7.12
CA TRP A 39 15.09 4.26 -8.27
C TRP A 39 14.62 5.65 -7.85
N ARG A 40 15.50 6.66 -7.94
CA ARG A 40 15.19 8.06 -7.63
C ARG A 40 14.03 8.64 -8.44
N CYS A 41 13.79 8.15 -9.65
CA CYS A 41 12.64 8.58 -10.47
C CYS A 41 11.28 8.22 -9.85
N LEU A 42 11.24 7.34 -8.84
CA LEU A 42 10.04 7.01 -8.07
C LEU A 42 9.93 7.82 -6.77
N LEU A 43 10.96 8.59 -6.40
CA LEU A 43 11.01 9.49 -5.24
C LEU A 43 10.43 10.88 -5.57
N GLY A 44 9.34 10.92 -6.34
CA GLY A 44 8.69 12.17 -6.72
C GLY A 44 8.02 12.87 -5.53
N HIS A 45 7.97 14.20 -5.59
CA HIS A 45 7.06 15.01 -4.78
C HIS A 45 5.61 14.49 -4.95
N ARG A 46 4.74 14.75 -3.98
CA ARG A 46 3.35 14.26 -3.88
C ARG A 46 2.40 14.64 -5.04
N VAL A 47 2.93 15.12 -6.17
CA VAL A 47 2.21 15.52 -7.38
C VAL A 47 2.46 14.50 -8.50
N LEU A 48 1.39 14.08 -9.15
CA LEU A 48 1.44 13.12 -10.26
C LEU A 48 1.90 13.83 -11.54
N TYR A 49 3.20 13.75 -11.88
CA TYR A 49 3.75 14.36 -13.11
C TYR A 49 3.34 13.65 -14.40
N TYR A 50 2.85 12.42 -14.28
CA TYR A 50 2.55 11.55 -15.41
C TYR A 50 1.13 11.01 -15.31
N ASN A 51 0.45 10.90 -16.46
CA ASN A 51 -0.82 10.18 -16.52
C ASN A 51 -0.64 8.72 -16.03
N PRO A 52 -1.68 8.10 -15.45
CA PRO A 52 -1.60 6.77 -14.85
C PRO A 52 -0.95 5.71 -15.75
N GLU A 53 -1.25 5.72 -17.05
CA GLU A 53 -0.66 4.79 -18.01
C GLU A 53 0.86 4.92 -18.13
N LYS A 54 1.36 6.16 -18.12
CA LYS A 54 2.79 6.44 -18.21
C LYS A 54 3.49 6.13 -16.90
N ALA A 55 2.86 6.44 -15.76
CA ALA A 55 3.36 6.05 -14.44
C ALA A 55 3.48 4.52 -14.31
N ALA A 56 2.49 3.76 -14.78
CA ALA A 56 2.52 2.30 -14.79
C ALA A 56 3.69 1.74 -15.63
N LYS A 57 3.95 2.32 -16.81
CA LYS A 57 5.10 1.93 -17.65
C LYS A 57 6.44 2.18 -16.94
N ILE A 58 6.59 3.32 -16.27
CA ILE A 58 7.80 3.65 -15.49
C ILE A 58 7.99 2.64 -14.35
N ILE A 59 6.94 2.37 -13.57
CA ILE A 59 6.98 1.42 -12.46
C ILE A 59 7.36 0.02 -12.96
N ASN A 60 6.74 -0.45 -14.05
CA ASN A 60 7.08 -1.75 -14.65
C ASN A 60 8.54 -1.84 -15.07
N ALA A 61 9.08 -0.80 -15.73
CA ALA A 61 10.49 -0.76 -16.10
C ALA A 61 11.39 -0.83 -14.85
N CYS A 62 11.09 -0.08 -13.80
CA CYS A 62 11.82 -0.11 -12.54
C CYS A 62 11.82 -1.51 -11.89
N VAL A 63 10.69 -2.22 -11.90
CA VAL A 63 10.59 -3.58 -11.33
C VAL A 63 11.37 -4.60 -12.18
N VAL A 64 11.26 -4.53 -13.51
CA VAL A 64 12.05 -5.40 -14.42
C VAL A 64 13.54 -5.20 -14.21
N LEU A 65 14.00 -3.95 -14.19
CA LEU A 65 15.40 -3.62 -13.95
C LEU A 65 15.85 -4.05 -12.55
N HIS A 66 15.00 -3.89 -11.53
CA HIS A 66 15.30 -4.34 -10.17
C HIS A 66 15.54 -5.85 -10.12
N ASN A 67 14.71 -6.65 -10.80
CA ASN A 67 14.88 -8.10 -10.87
C ASN A 67 16.17 -8.49 -11.60
N ILE A 68 16.50 -7.81 -12.70
CA ILE A 68 17.76 -8.01 -13.43
C ILE A 68 18.95 -7.72 -12.51
N CYS A 69 18.92 -6.59 -11.78
CA CYS A 69 19.98 -6.25 -10.84
C CYS A 69 20.13 -7.28 -9.71
N ASN A 70 19.02 -7.76 -9.13
CA ASN A 70 19.07 -8.77 -8.08
C ASN A 70 19.66 -10.09 -8.59
N ASN A 71 19.28 -10.52 -9.80
CA ASN A 71 19.82 -11.73 -10.43
C ASN A 71 21.32 -11.60 -10.74
N ALA A 72 21.79 -10.39 -11.04
CA ALA A 72 23.20 -10.09 -11.26
C ALA A 72 23.96 -9.75 -9.96
N HIS A 73 23.34 -9.87 -8.79
CA HIS A 73 23.90 -9.50 -7.48
C HIS A 73 24.42 -8.05 -7.40
N ILE A 74 23.79 -7.14 -8.15
CA ILE A 74 24.12 -5.72 -8.14
C ILE A 74 23.50 -5.08 -6.90
N VAL A 75 24.36 -4.78 -5.93
CA VAL A 75 24.02 -4.04 -4.71
C VAL A 75 23.54 -2.63 -5.05
N ASN A 76 22.63 -2.11 -4.23
CA ASN A 76 22.23 -0.72 -4.32
C ASN A 76 23.45 0.17 -4.04
N MET A 77 23.68 1.14 -4.91
CA MET A 77 24.66 2.19 -4.66
C MET A 77 23.98 3.23 -3.74
N GLU A 78 24.07 3.04 -2.42
CA GLU A 78 23.91 4.14 -1.45
C GLU A 78 25.26 4.88 -1.44
N GLU A 79 25.41 6.21 -1.41
CA GLU A 79 24.69 7.23 -0.64
C GLU A 79 24.84 8.60 -1.33
N ALA A 80 23.76 9.40 -1.26
CA ALA A 80 23.84 10.83 -0.98
C ALA A 80 22.44 11.21 -0.50
N ASN A 81 22.26 11.09 0.81
CA ASN A 81 21.21 11.84 1.52
C ASN A 81 21.58 13.32 1.35
N GLU A 82 21.11 13.95 0.29
CA GLU A 82 20.86 15.39 0.36
C GLU A 82 19.54 15.52 1.13
N GLU A 83 19.65 15.66 2.45
CA GLU A 83 18.57 16.19 3.25
C GLU A 83 18.17 17.55 2.67
N LEU A 84 17.09 17.61 1.90
CA LEU A 84 16.47 18.89 1.57
C LEU A 84 15.94 19.49 2.88
N PRO A 85 16.43 20.66 3.32
CA PRO A 85 15.88 21.30 4.51
C PRO A 85 14.51 21.87 4.15
N GLY A 86 13.47 21.21 4.64
CA GLY A 86 12.09 21.61 4.40
C GLY A 86 11.18 20.95 5.43
N ALA A 87 11.32 21.38 6.68
CA ALA A 87 10.37 21.08 7.74
C ALA A 87 8.96 21.51 7.31
N LEU A 88 8.18 20.57 6.78
CA LEU A 88 6.74 20.72 6.74
C LEU A 88 6.25 20.23 8.10
N ALA A 89 5.96 21.19 8.97
CA ALA A 89 5.14 20.98 10.15
C ALA A 89 3.91 20.11 9.79
N PRO A 90 3.41 19.28 10.70
CA PRO A 90 2.15 18.60 10.48
C PRO A 90 1.08 19.67 10.24
N ALA A 91 0.60 19.78 9.00
CA ALA A 91 -0.67 20.44 8.76
C ALA A 91 -1.71 19.50 9.37
N ASP A 92 -2.23 19.90 10.52
CA ASP A 92 -3.47 19.38 11.09
C ASP A 92 -4.59 19.64 10.07
N ASN A 93 -4.71 18.75 9.09
CA ASN A 93 -5.88 18.67 8.25
C ASN A 93 -6.94 17.94 9.09
N GLU A 94 -7.60 18.68 9.97
CA GLU A 94 -8.94 18.31 10.42
C GLU A 94 -9.82 18.23 9.17
N VAL A 95 -10.00 17.01 8.67
CA VAL A 95 -11.01 16.75 7.65
C VAL A 95 -12.36 16.90 8.33
N GLN A 96 -12.98 18.07 8.20
CA GLN A 96 -14.41 18.21 8.47
C GLN A 96 -15.15 17.40 7.39
N VAL A 97 -15.53 16.17 7.74
CA VAL A 97 -16.37 15.33 6.89
C VAL A 97 -17.79 15.88 6.96
N GLU A 98 -18.19 16.70 5.99
CA GLU A 98 -19.61 17.04 5.81
C GLU A 98 -20.41 15.78 5.42
N LEU A 99 -21.44 15.50 6.22
CA LEU A 99 -22.31 14.34 6.06
C LEU A 99 -23.36 14.57 4.95
N ALA A 100 -22.97 14.38 3.68
CA ALA A 100 -23.92 13.99 2.64
C ALA A 100 -24.34 12.52 2.84
N GLY A 101 -25.42 12.30 3.58
CA GLY A 101 -26.03 10.99 3.85
C GLY A 101 -26.97 10.58 2.71
N GLY A 102 -26.57 9.58 1.92
CA GLY A 102 -27.43 9.01 0.88
C GLY A 102 -26.76 7.89 0.07
N GLN A 103 -25.54 8.13 -0.44
CA GLN A 103 -24.82 7.19 -1.32
C GLN A 103 -23.79 6.30 -0.59
N ARG A 104 -23.37 6.68 0.63
CA ARG A 104 -22.34 5.99 1.42
C ARG A 104 -22.70 4.56 1.84
N ASN A 105 -23.99 4.23 1.94
CA ASN A 105 -24.42 2.95 2.51
C ASN A 105 -24.15 1.77 1.56
N GLU A 106 -24.31 1.95 0.25
CA GLU A 106 -24.16 0.85 -0.72
C GLU A 106 -22.70 0.46 -0.93
N GLU A 107 -21.79 1.43 -0.97
CA GLU A 107 -20.35 1.17 -1.10
C GLU A 107 -19.78 0.56 0.17
N LEU A 108 -20.26 1.02 1.34
CA LEU A 108 -19.89 0.44 2.63
C LEU A 108 -20.37 -1.01 2.73
N GLN A 109 -21.63 -1.27 2.41
CA GLN A 109 -22.19 -2.63 2.38
C GLN A 109 -21.44 -3.54 1.40
N ARG A 110 -21.08 -3.05 0.21
CA ARG A 110 -20.22 -3.79 -0.73
C ARG A 110 -18.85 -4.11 -0.14
N GLY A 111 -18.23 -3.15 0.52
CA GLY A 111 -16.94 -3.35 1.19
C GLY A 111 -17.00 -4.39 2.31
N GLU A 112 -18.03 -4.32 3.14
CA GLU A 112 -18.27 -5.27 4.23
C GLU A 112 -18.56 -6.67 3.71
N ALA A 113 -19.42 -6.80 2.69
CA ALA A 113 -19.73 -8.07 2.06
C ALA A 113 -18.48 -8.71 1.42
N ALA A 114 -17.66 -7.91 0.71
CA ALA A 114 -16.42 -8.40 0.12
C ALA A 114 -15.43 -8.88 1.21
N ARG A 115 -15.32 -8.13 2.33
CA ARG A 115 -14.49 -8.55 3.47
C ARG A 115 -15.01 -9.84 4.09
N ALA A 116 -16.32 -9.97 4.30
CA ALA A 116 -16.92 -11.19 4.85
C ALA A 116 -16.66 -12.41 3.95
N GLN A 117 -16.76 -12.26 2.62
CA GLN A 117 -16.40 -13.31 1.67
C GLN A 117 -14.93 -13.71 1.79
N MET A 118 -14.01 -12.74 1.89
CA MET A 118 -12.59 -13.02 2.07
C MET A 118 -12.28 -13.75 3.38
N VAL A 119 -12.95 -13.38 4.48
CA VAL A 119 -12.83 -14.07 5.77
C VAL A 119 -13.20 -15.55 5.62
N GLN A 120 -14.35 -15.84 4.99
CA GLN A 120 -14.81 -17.20 4.78
C GLN A 120 -13.89 -18.00 3.86
N LEU A 121 -13.46 -17.40 2.74
CA LEU A 121 -12.56 -18.06 1.78
C LEU A 121 -11.21 -18.40 2.40
N LEU A 122 -10.57 -17.44 3.07
CA LEU A 122 -9.27 -17.67 3.71
C LEU A 122 -9.38 -18.71 4.82
N TRP A 123 -10.47 -18.70 5.60
CA TRP A 123 -10.70 -19.68 6.64
C TRP A 123 -10.92 -21.10 6.10
N ALA A 124 -11.67 -21.24 5.01
CA ALA A 124 -11.88 -22.53 4.35
C ALA A 124 -10.58 -23.11 3.77
N SER A 125 -9.60 -22.26 3.44
CA SER A 125 -8.31 -22.64 2.85
C SER A 125 -7.16 -22.85 3.86
N ARG A 126 -7.44 -22.89 5.17
CA ARG A 126 -6.40 -22.92 6.21
C ARG A 126 -5.61 -24.23 6.29
#